data_AF-A0A976GTS2-F1
#
_entry.id   AF-A0A976GTS2-F1
#
_cell.length_a   1.000
_cell.length_b   1.000
_cell.length_c   1.000
_cell.angle_alpha   90.00
_cell.angle_beta   90.00
_cell.angle_gamma   90.00
#
_symmetry.space_group_name_H-M   'P 1'
#
loop_
_entity.id
_entity.type
_entity.pdbx_description
1 polymer ?
#
loop_
_entity_poly.entity_id
_entity_poly.type
_entity_poly.pdbx_seq_one_letter_code
_entity_poly.pdbx_strand_id
1 'polypeptide(L)'
;MDRELKPFWSRLFDYNWKFGLFLILIVCIPRFILVLNANSSGSYGSIALIMTISAIAPFIFLTKYGREEIGIKKPQNFKWLFIAFVCGLIASILLYFLGQILYDNSYQNWYQYVGKSYKISATITQSDKNIMFAIMAIIGMTFSPIGEELFFRGIVHSSFAKSIGEKKALIVDSSAFALTHISHFGLVFINGKWDFFTIPTIIWVTSMFLVSLLFFTFRKKSGSLLGAIICHSAFNLGMTFCIFYLL
;
A
#
# COMPACT_ATOMS: atom_id res chain seq x y z
N MET A 1 5.94 -32.72 9.13
CA MET A 1 4.83 -31.80 8.84
C MET A 1 5.42 -30.40 8.81
N ASP A 2 5.48 -29.78 7.65
CA ASP A 2 6.14 -28.48 7.49
C ASP A 2 5.34 -27.40 8.23
N ARG A 3 6.04 -26.59 9.03
CA ARG A 3 5.44 -25.49 9.81
C ARG A 3 5.67 -24.18 9.06
N GLU A 4 4.68 -23.28 9.08
CA GLU A 4 4.80 -21.97 8.43
C GLU A 4 5.76 -21.05 9.19
N LEU A 5 5.68 -21.03 10.52
CA LEU A 5 6.60 -20.25 11.38
C LEU A 5 7.91 -21.00 11.60
N LYS A 6 9.02 -20.26 11.64
CA LYS A 6 10.32 -20.83 12.03
C LYS A 6 10.27 -21.38 13.46
N PRO A 7 11.11 -22.38 13.79
CA PRO A 7 11.08 -23.04 15.11
C PRO A 7 11.17 -22.08 16.29
N PHE A 8 12.02 -21.05 16.20
CA PHE A 8 12.16 -20.02 17.23
C PHE A 8 10.84 -19.29 17.50
N TRP A 9 10.19 -18.76 16.47
CA TRP A 9 8.94 -18.03 16.59
C TRP A 9 7.76 -18.92 16.95
N SER A 10 7.77 -20.19 16.53
CA SER A 10 6.71 -21.16 16.86
C SER A 10 6.61 -21.50 18.37
N ARG A 11 7.59 -21.07 19.17
CA ARG A 11 7.54 -21.18 20.64
C ARG A 11 6.77 -20.01 21.29
N LEU A 12 6.68 -18.88 20.59
CA LEU A 12 6.07 -17.64 21.08
C LEU A 12 4.71 -17.38 20.42
N PHE A 13 4.55 -17.79 19.17
CA PHE A 13 3.39 -17.54 18.35
C PHE A 13 2.88 -18.80 17.66
N ASP A 14 1.56 -18.88 17.56
CA ASP A 14 0.88 -19.75 16.61
C ASP A 14 0.60 -18.98 15.32
N TYR A 15 0.65 -19.66 14.17
CA TYR A 15 0.31 -19.05 12.88
C TYR A 15 -1.22 -18.89 12.75
N ASN A 16 -1.77 -17.88 13.41
CA ASN A 16 -3.20 -17.65 13.54
C ASN A 16 -3.56 -16.15 13.56
N TRP A 17 -4.85 -15.84 13.75
CA TRP A 17 -5.36 -14.46 13.78
C TRP A 17 -4.72 -13.59 14.86
N LYS A 18 -4.29 -14.14 16.00
CA LYS A 18 -3.62 -13.36 17.06
C LYS A 18 -2.26 -12.86 16.59
N PHE A 19 -1.51 -13.72 15.90
CA PHE A 19 -0.24 -13.35 15.28
C PHE A 19 -0.46 -12.32 14.16
N GLY A 20 -1.48 -12.51 13.31
CA GLY A 20 -1.86 -11.51 12.29
C GLY A 20 -2.21 -10.14 12.90
N LEU A 21 -2.98 -10.12 13.99
CA LEU A 21 -3.33 -8.90 14.71
C LEU A 21 -2.09 -8.24 15.34
N PHE A 22 -1.22 -9.02 15.96
CA PHE A 22 0.06 -8.53 16.49
C PHE A 22 0.88 -7.82 15.42
N LEU A 23 1.01 -8.43 14.23
CA LEU A 23 1.71 -7.84 13.09
C LEU A 23 1.07 -6.51 12.67
N ILE A 24 -0.26 -6.48 12.50
CA ILE A 24 -0.98 -5.25 12.14
C ILE A 24 -0.66 -4.14 13.13
N LEU A 25 -0.76 -4.40 14.44
CA LEU A 25 -0.54 -3.37 15.45
C LEU A 25 0.91 -2.85 15.45
N ILE A 26 1.90 -3.76 15.42
CA ILE A 26 3.31 -3.37 15.53
C ILE A 26 3.85 -2.67 14.28
N VAL A 27 3.24 -2.87 13.11
CA VAL A 27 3.66 -2.22 11.86
C VAL A 27 2.78 -1.02 11.50
N CYS A 28 1.46 -1.17 11.58
CA CYS A 28 0.54 -0.15 11.09
C CYS A 28 0.50 1.07 12.02
N ILE A 29 0.57 0.89 13.35
CA ILE A 29 0.57 2.03 14.29
C ILE A 29 1.84 2.89 14.08
N PRO A 30 3.07 2.34 14.08
CA PRO A 30 4.25 3.14 13.79
C PRO A 30 4.23 3.74 12.38
N ARG A 31 3.80 2.98 11.35
CA ARG A 31 3.65 3.51 9.98
C ARG A 31 2.72 4.72 9.96
N PHE A 32 1.57 4.63 10.63
CA PHE A 32 0.59 5.70 10.69
C PHE A 32 1.20 6.98 11.27
N ILE A 33 1.85 6.86 12.44
CA ILE A 33 2.52 7.99 13.13
C ILE A 33 3.65 8.57 12.27
N LEU A 34 4.47 7.73 11.64
CA LEU A 34 5.56 8.17 10.79
C LEU A 34 5.07 8.95 9.57
N VAL A 35 3.97 8.51 8.94
CA VAL A 35 3.35 9.24 7.83
C VAL A 35 2.77 10.58 8.28
N LEU A 36 2.12 10.64 9.45
CA LEU A 36 1.68 11.93 10.00
C LEU A 36 2.85 12.88 10.28
N ASN A 37 3.93 12.37 10.86
CA ASN A 37 5.15 13.17 11.05
C ASN A 37 5.78 13.59 9.73
N ALA A 38 5.72 12.77 8.68
CA ALA A 38 6.21 13.12 7.36
C ALA A 38 5.36 14.22 6.70
N ASN A 39 4.04 14.19 6.90
CA ASN A 39 3.14 15.26 6.44
C ASN A 39 3.43 16.60 7.12
N SER A 40 3.77 16.60 8.42
CA SER A 40 4.05 17.83 9.16
C SER A 40 5.47 18.36 8.96
N SER A 41 6.48 17.48 8.90
CA SER A 41 7.89 17.84 8.75
C SER A 41 8.36 17.95 7.29
N GLY A 42 7.62 17.33 6.37
CA GLY A 42 8.00 17.21 4.96
C GLY A 42 9.18 16.26 4.71
N SER A 43 9.51 15.37 5.66
CA SER A 43 10.59 14.38 5.55
C SER A 43 10.03 12.95 5.51
N TYR A 44 10.19 12.28 4.37
CA TYR A 44 9.63 10.94 4.11
C TYR A 44 10.64 9.79 4.30
N GLY A 45 11.90 10.10 4.65
CA GLY A 45 12.97 9.09 4.74
C GLY A 45 12.71 7.99 5.77
N SER A 46 12.04 8.31 6.88
CA SER A 46 11.69 7.34 7.94
C SER A 46 10.60 6.35 7.51
N ILE A 47 9.77 6.69 6.52
CA ILE A 47 8.73 5.78 5.99
C ILE A 47 9.38 4.62 5.22
N ALA A 48 10.48 4.87 4.51
CA ALA A 48 11.21 3.81 3.81
C ALA A 48 11.65 2.70 4.77
N LEU A 49 12.08 3.05 5.98
CA LEU A 49 12.51 2.09 7.01
C LEU A 49 11.37 1.14 7.42
N ILE A 50 10.17 1.67 7.69
CA ILE A 50 9.03 0.81 8.08
C ILE A 50 8.53 -0.05 6.91
N MET A 51 8.63 0.44 5.67
CA MET A 51 8.37 -0.35 4.46
C MET A 51 9.37 -1.49 4.30
N THR A 52 10.65 -1.26 4.58
CA THR A 52 11.68 -2.31 4.58
C THR A 52 11.41 -3.35 5.67
N ILE A 53 11.03 -2.93 6.89
CA ILE A 53 10.64 -3.86 7.95
C ILE A 53 9.46 -4.73 7.50
N SER A 54 8.45 -4.12 6.88
CA SER A 54 7.27 -4.83 6.34
C SER A 54 7.67 -5.85 5.27
N ALA A 55 8.56 -5.47 4.35
CA ALA A 55 9.07 -6.36 3.29
C ALA A 55 9.85 -7.56 3.84
N ILE A 56 10.63 -7.35 4.91
CA ILE A 56 11.49 -8.38 5.50
C ILE A 56 10.73 -9.27 6.50
N ALA A 57 9.57 -8.83 7.01
CA ALA A 57 8.81 -9.57 8.02
C ALA A 57 8.54 -11.05 7.64
N PRO A 58 8.09 -11.40 6.41
CA PRO A 58 7.97 -12.80 6.01
C PRO A 58 9.28 -13.60 6.11
N PHE A 59 10.42 -12.97 5.84
CA PHE A 59 11.73 -13.60 5.88
C PHE A 59 12.24 -13.78 7.31
N ILE A 60 11.80 -12.94 8.25
CA ILE A 60 12.10 -13.06 9.68
C ILE A 60 11.29 -14.21 10.28
N PHE A 61 9.97 -14.20 10.09
CA PHE A 61 9.03 -15.08 10.79
C PHE A 61 8.83 -16.45 10.13
N LEU A 62 8.77 -16.51 8.79
CA LEU A 62 8.33 -17.71 8.08
C LEU A 62 9.48 -18.62 7.64
N THR A 63 9.19 -19.91 7.58
CA THR A 63 10.04 -20.91 6.91
C THR A 63 9.96 -20.75 5.39
N LYS A 64 10.78 -21.51 4.65
CA LYS A 64 10.66 -21.56 3.19
C LYS A 64 9.25 -21.99 2.76
N TYR A 65 8.71 -23.03 3.40
CA TYR A 65 7.33 -23.49 3.19
C TYR A 65 6.32 -22.37 3.46
N GLY A 66 6.39 -21.70 4.62
CA GLY A 66 5.51 -20.58 4.93
C GLY A 66 5.57 -19.44 3.91
N ARG A 67 6.75 -19.12 3.38
CA ARG A 67 6.90 -18.11 2.31
C ARG A 67 6.23 -18.52 1.00
N GLU A 68 6.31 -19.78 0.63
CA GLU A 68 5.63 -20.32 -0.56
C GLU A 68 4.10 -20.30 -0.39
N GLU A 69 3.61 -20.62 0.81
CA GLU A 69 2.18 -20.59 1.18
C GLU A 69 1.57 -19.18 1.10
N ILE A 70 2.30 -18.16 1.56
CA ILE A 70 1.80 -16.77 1.43
C ILE A 70 1.81 -16.29 -0.03
N GLY A 71 2.57 -16.95 -0.92
CA GLY A 71 2.61 -16.67 -2.35
C GLY A 71 3.92 -16.07 -2.85
N ILE A 72 5.04 -16.17 -2.11
CA ILE A 72 6.39 -15.90 -2.62
C ILE A 72 6.82 -17.07 -3.50
N LYS A 73 6.21 -17.14 -4.68
CA LYS A 73 6.46 -18.18 -5.70
C LYS A 73 6.27 -17.60 -7.09
N LYS A 74 6.72 -18.34 -8.11
CA LYS A 74 6.56 -17.92 -9.50
C LYS A 74 5.06 -17.81 -9.86
N PRO A 75 4.67 -16.80 -10.65
CA PRO A 75 3.33 -16.71 -11.20
C PRO A 75 2.99 -17.98 -12.00
N GLN A 76 1.77 -18.47 -11.84
CA GLN A 76 1.25 -19.59 -12.63
C GLN A 76 0.83 -19.12 -14.04
N ASN A 77 0.46 -17.84 -14.17
CA ASN A 77 0.04 -17.26 -15.44
C ASN A 77 0.46 -15.79 -15.55
N PHE A 78 1.43 -15.54 -16.42
CA PHE A 78 2.02 -14.22 -16.64
C PHE A 78 1.07 -13.21 -17.32
N LYS A 79 0.04 -13.67 -18.06
CA LYS A 79 -0.94 -12.77 -18.68
C LYS A 79 -1.67 -11.93 -17.62
N TRP A 80 -1.92 -12.51 -16.45
CA TRP A 80 -2.54 -11.80 -15.34
C TRP A 80 -1.66 -10.71 -14.75
N LEU A 81 -0.32 -10.75 -14.92
CA LEU A 81 0.54 -9.65 -14.49
C LEU A 81 0.35 -8.41 -15.38
N PHE A 82 0.23 -8.61 -16.69
CA PHE A 82 -0.06 -7.51 -17.61
C PHE A 82 -1.44 -6.89 -17.33
N ILE A 83 -2.46 -7.73 -17.14
CA ILE A 83 -3.81 -7.26 -16.80
C ILE A 83 -3.79 -6.54 -15.43
N ALA A 84 -3.05 -7.07 -14.46
CA ALA A 84 -2.86 -6.43 -13.16
C ALA A 84 -2.29 -5.01 -13.30
N PHE A 85 -1.26 -4.86 -14.13
CA PHE A 85 -0.65 -3.56 -14.42
C PHE A 85 -1.66 -2.58 -15.03
N VAL A 86 -2.39 -3.00 -16.07
CA VAL A 86 -3.39 -2.14 -16.73
C VAL A 86 -4.51 -1.75 -15.76
N CYS A 87 -5.05 -2.69 -14.99
CA CYS A 87 -6.11 -2.41 -14.02
C CYS A 87 -5.64 -1.49 -12.88
N GLY A 88 -4.40 -1.62 -12.42
CA GLY A 88 -3.83 -0.73 -11.41
C GLY A 88 -3.75 0.72 -11.89
N LEU A 89 -3.28 0.93 -13.13
CA LEU A 89 -3.24 2.25 -13.77
C LEU A 89 -4.64 2.86 -13.91
N ILE A 90 -5.59 2.08 -14.44
CA ILE A 90 -6.98 2.52 -14.62
C ILE A 90 -7.58 2.91 -13.26
N ALA A 91 -7.40 2.08 -12.22
CA ALA A 91 -7.93 2.36 -10.89
C ALA A 91 -7.39 3.69 -10.32
N SER A 92 -6.09 3.97 -10.50
CA SER A 92 -5.52 5.25 -10.10
C SER A 92 -6.10 6.42 -10.90
N ILE A 93 -6.20 6.30 -12.23
CA ILE A 93 -6.70 7.40 -13.07
C ILE A 93 -8.18 7.69 -12.77
N LEU A 94 -9.00 6.66 -12.56
CA LEU A 94 -10.39 6.83 -12.12
C LEU A 94 -10.47 7.54 -10.76
N LEU A 95 -9.59 7.19 -9.83
CA LEU A 95 -9.54 7.82 -8.52
C LEU A 95 -9.07 9.29 -8.62
N TYR A 96 -8.20 9.63 -9.56
CA TYR A 96 -7.84 11.01 -9.87
C TYR A 96 -9.06 11.81 -10.33
N PHE A 97 -9.76 11.32 -11.36
CA PHE A 97 -10.95 12.02 -11.87
C PHE A 97 -12.05 12.16 -10.83
N LEU A 98 -12.24 11.15 -9.98
CA LEU A 98 -13.19 11.23 -8.87
C LEU A 98 -12.85 12.39 -7.91
N GLY A 99 -11.57 12.53 -7.55
CA GLY A 99 -11.11 13.62 -6.69
C GLY A 99 -11.27 14.98 -7.35
N GLN A 100 -10.92 15.07 -8.64
CA GLN A 100 -11.04 16.29 -9.43
C GLN A 100 -12.49 16.76 -9.57
N ILE A 101 -13.43 15.85 -9.87
CA ILE A 101 -14.85 16.17 -10.05
C ILE A 101 -15.47 16.65 -8.73
N LEU A 102 -15.11 16.01 -7.61
CA LEU A 102 -15.74 16.29 -6.32
C LEU A 102 -15.14 17.51 -5.60
N TYR A 103 -13.83 17.73 -5.74
CA TYR A 103 -13.09 18.66 -4.88
C TYR A 103 -12.12 19.58 -5.63
N ASP A 104 -12.02 19.45 -6.97
CA ASP A 104 -11.18 20.28 -7.84
C ASP A 104 -9.77 20.49 -7.26
N ASN A 105 -9.24 21.71 -7.27
CA ASN A 105 -7.89 22.04 -6.80
C ASN A 105 -7.79 22.29 -5.28
N SER A 106 -8.80 21.87 -4.50
CA SER A 106 -8.83 22.11 -3.05
C SER A 106 -8.00 21.09 -2.25
N TYR A 107 -7.75 21.40 -0.98
CA TYR A 107 -7.10 20.47 -0.04
C TYR A 107 -7.94 19.23 0.28
N GLN A 108 -9.24 19.23 -0.05
CA GLN A 108 -10.12 18.06 0.09
C GLN A 108 -9.90 17.05 -1.06
N ASN A 109 -9.14 17.40 -2.09
CA ASN A 109 -8.72 16.47 -3.13
C ASN A 109 -7.45 15.74 -2.68
N TRP A 110 -7.53 14.40 -2.60
CA TRP A 110 -6.40 13.55 -2.16
C TRP A 110 -5.19 13.61 -3.10
N TYR A 111 -5.38 13.77 -4.42
CA TYR A 111 -4.24 13.95 -5.34
C TYR A 111 -3.53 15.28 -5.10
N GLN A 112 -4.29 16.35 -4.89
CA GLN A 112 -3.75 17.67 -4.59
C GLN A 112 -3.02 17.71 -3.25
N TYR A 113 -3.59 17.09 -2.23
CA TYR A 113 -2.97 17.03 -0.90
C TYR A 113 -1.69 16.16 -0.91
N VAL A 114 -1.78 14.93 -1.41
CA VAL A 114 -0.62 14.02 -1.48
C VAL A 114 0.45 14.58 -2.42
N GLY A 115 0.07 15.23 -3.53
CA GLY A 115 1.00 15.85 -4.48
C GLY A 115 1.91 16.92 -3.86
N LYS A 116 1.48 17.60 -2.80
CA LYS A 116 2.33 18.57 -2.07
C LYS A 116 3.57 17.94 -1.46
N SER A 117 3.51 16.65 -1.11
CA SER A 117 4.67 15.92 -0.57
C SER A 117 5.84 15.82 -1.55
N TYR A 118 5.56 15.91 -2.85
CA TYR A 118 6.56 15.83 -3.91
C TYR A 118 7.34 17.14 -4.07
N LYS A 119 6.88 18.24 -3.47
CA LYS A 119 7.53 19.57 -3.47
C LYS A 119 7.97 20.02 -4.87
N ILE A 120 7.10 19.80 -5.86
CA ILE A 120 7.35 20.19 -7.25
C ILE A 120 7.41 21.71 -7.34
N SER A 121 8.55 22.26 -7.76
CA SER A 121 8.71 23.71 -7.93
C SER A 121 7.81 24.22 -9.07
N ALA A 122 7.16 25.36 -8.86
CA ALA A 122 6.34 26.01 -9.88
C ALA A 122 7.17 26.46 -11.11
N THR A 123 8.49 26.64 -10.95
CA THR A 123 9.41 27.04 -12.02
C THR A 123 10.28 25.89 -12.52
N ILE A 124 9.90 24.63 -12.26
CA ILE A 124 10.66 23.46 -12.70
C ILE A 124 10.70 23.38 -14.23
N THR A 125 11.87 23.07 -14.81
CA THR A 125 11.98 22.82 -16.25
C THR A 125 11.31 21.50 -16.61
N GLN A 126 10.86 21.32 -17.86
CA GLN A 126 10.26 20.06 -18.29
C GLN A 126 11.23 18.88 -18.16
N SER A 127 12.53 19.10 -18.38
CA SER A 127 13.57 18.08 -18.22
C SER A 127 13.69 17.64 -16.77
N ASP A 128 13.83 18.59 -15.85
CA ASP A 128 13.94 18.29 -14.41
C ASP A 128 12.67 17.63 -13.87
N LYS A 129 11.50 18.06 -14.36
CA LYS A 129 10.20 17.47 -14.04
C LYS A 129 10.15 15.99 -14.44
N ASN A 130 10.64 15.65 -15.63
CA ASN A 130 10.71 14.26 -16.11
C ASN A 130 11.70 13.41 -15.30
N ILE A 131 12.86 13.96 -14.92
CA ILE A 131 13.83 13.28 -14.06
C ILE A 131 13.21 13.00 -12.69
N MET A 132 12.59 14.00 -12.09
CA MET A 132 11.95 13.86 -10.78
C MET A 132 10.75 12.91 -10.83
N PHE A 133 9.96 12.94 -11.91
CA PHE A 133 8.90 11.95 -12.16
C PHE A 133 9.49 10.53 -12.17
N ALA A 134 10.55 10.30 -12.94
CA ALA A 134 11.18 8.98 -13.05
C ALA A 134 11.69 8.47 -11.70
N ILE A 135 12.37 9.34 -10.93
CA ILE A 135 12.86 8.99 -9.58
C ILE A 135 11.69 8.61 -8.67
N MET A 136 10.68 9.46 -8.60
CA MET A 136 9.53 9.24 -7.71
C MET A 136 8.69 8.03 -8.13
N ALA A 137 8.52 7.82 -9.44
CA ALA A 137 7.83 6.66 -9.98
C ALA A 137 8.59 5.36 -9.64
N ILE A 138 9.90 5.31 -9.86
CA ILE A 138 10.71 4.12 -9.54
C ILE A 138 10.63 3.80 -8.04
N ILE A 139 10.81 4.79 -7.17
CA ILE A 139 10.71 4.61 -5.72
C ILE A 139 9.30 4.14 -5.32
N GLY A 140 8.27 4.83 -5.83
CA GLY A 140 6.86 4.52 -5.56
C GLY A 140 6.40 3.18 -6.09
N MET A 141 7.00 2.68 -7.18
CA MET A 141 6.71 1.37 -7.76
C MET A 141 7.41 0.22 -7.04
N THR A 142 8.48 0.48 -6.29
CA THR A 142 9.34 -0.57 -5.71
C THR A 142 9.13 -0.72 -4.21
N PHE A 143 9.42 0.31 -3.41
CA PHE A 143 9.48 0.16 -1.94
C PHE A 143 8.11 -0.13 -1.32
N SER A 144 7.10 0.71 -1.62
CA SER A 144 5.77 0.57 -1.04
C SER A 144 5.06 -0.71 -1.51
N PRO A 145 4.97 -1.01 -2.83
CA PRO A 145 4.23 -2.17 -3.29
C PRO A 145 4.85 -3.48 -2.80
N ILE A 146 6.17 -3.61 -2.82
CA ILE A 146 6.83 -4.84 -2.36
C ILE A 146 6.62 -5.01 -0.85
N GLY A 147 6.86 -3.97 -0.05
CA GLY A 147 6.72 -4.05 1.41
C GLY A 147 5.30 -4.32 1.85
N GLU A 148 4.33 -3.60 1.29
CA GLU A 148 2.93 -3.70 1.70
C GLU A 148 2.28 -4.99 1.22
N GLU A 149 2.55 -5.46 0.00
CA GLU A 149 1.94 -6.71 -0.46
C GLU A 149 2.53 -7.94 0.23
N LEU A 150 3.84 -7.97 0.50
CA LEU A 150 4.47 -9.03 1.30
C LEU A 150 3.90 -9.07 2.73
N PHE A 151 3.57 -7.90 3.28
CA PHE A 151 3.02 -7.77 4.63
C PHE A 151 1.52 -8.06 4.70
N PHE A 152 0.69 -7.25 4.05
CA PHE A 152 -0.77 -7.34 4.14
C PHE A 152 -1.31 -8.59 3.44
N ARG A 153 -1.04 -8.77 2.15
CA ARG A 153 -1.59 -9.88 1.33
C ARG A 153 -0.78 -11.18 1.49
N GLY A 154 0.43 -11.06 2.03
CA GLY A 154 1.28 -12.18 2.40
C GLY A 154 1.02 -12.65 3.82
N ILE A 155 1.93 -12.29 4.74
CA ILE A 155 1.95 -12.87 6.10
C ILE A 155 0.70 -12.56 6.94
N VAL A 156 0.16 -11.34 6.88
CA VAL A 156 -1.03 -10.97 7.64
C VAL A 156 -2.26 -11.73 7.13
N HIS A 157 -2.55 -11.64 5.84
CA HIS A 157 -3.69 -12.31 5.22
C HIS A 157 -3.68 -13.81 5.49
N SER A 158 -2.55 -14.49 5.25
CA SER A 158 -2.45 -15.93 5.47
C SER A 158 -2.62 -16.34 6.94
N SER A 159 -2.14 -15.51 7.89
CA SER A 159 -2.34 -15.75 9.33
C SER A 159 -3.82 -15.73 9.71
N PHE A 160 -4.57 -14.75 9.19
CA PHE A 160 -6.02 -14.70 9.37
C PHE A 160 -6.74 -15.81 8.59
N ALA A 161 -6.38 -16.06 7.34
CA ALA A 161 -7.04 -17.05 6.49
C ALA A 161 -6.98 -18.45 7.11
N LYS A 162 -5.87 -18.81 7.76
CA LYS A 162 -5.72 -20.07 8.50
C LYS A 162 -6.69 -20.22 9.68
N SER A 163 -7.12 -19.11 10.29
CA SER A 163 -7.98 -19.12 11.48
C SER A 163 -9.46 -18.90 11.17
N ILE A 164 -9.76 -17.98 10.24
CA ILE A 164 -11.11 -17.47 10.00
C ILE A 164 -11.55 -17.59 8.54
N GLY A 165 -10.72 -18.23 7.70
CA GLY A 165 -10.99 -18.44 6.29
C GLY A 165 -10.70 -17.22 5.41
N GLU A 166 -10.51 -17.49 4.12
CA GLU A 166 -10.13 -16.53 3.09
C GLU A 166 -11.02 -15.28 3.00
N LYS A 167 -12.35 -15.46 3.07
CA LYS A 167 -13.29 -14.34 2.91
C LYS A 167 -13.20 -13.34 4.06
N LYS A 168 -13.11 -13.82 5.30
CA LYS A 168 -13.01 -12.95 6.48
C LYS A 168 -11.61 -12.34 6.58
N ALA A 169 -10.57 -13.12 6.26
CA ALA A 169 -9.21 -12.61 6.17
C ALA A 169 -9.12 -11.43 5.22
N LEU A 170 -9.67 -11.56 4.00
CA LEU A 170 -9.73 -10.51 2.99
C LEU A 170 -10.30 -9.18 3.51
N ILE A 171 -11.40 -9.26 4.28
CA ILE A 171 -12.02 -8.07 4.88
C ILE A 171 -11.08 -7.45 5.92
N VAL A 172 -10.46 -8.26 6.77
CA VAL A 172 -9.56 -7.79 7.83
C VAL A 172 -8.32 -7.11 7.24
N ASP A 173 -7.57 -7.78 6.35
CA ASP A 173 -6.34 -7.21 5.81
C ASP A 173 -6.61 -6.00 4.90
N SER A 174 -7.70 -6.02 4.13
CA SER A 174 -8.10 -4.86 3.32
C SER A 174 -8.55 -3.66 4.17
N SER A 175 -9.23 -3.91 5.29
CA SER A 175 -9.61 -2.84 6.22
C SER A 175 -8.38 -2.25 6.91
N ALA A 176 -7.46 -3.11 7.38
CA ALA A 176 -6.21 -2.66 7.98
C ALA A 176 -5.38 -1.82 6.99
N PHE A 177 -5.27 -2.27 5.74
CA PHE A 177 -4.63 -1.53 4.66
C PHE A 177 -5.31 -0.16 4.48
N ALA A 178 -6.63 -0.12 4.27
CA ALA A 178 -7.36 1.12 3.98
C ALA A 178 -7.30 2.13 5.14
N LEU A 179 -7.48 1.68 6.38
CA LEU A 179 -7.44 2.54 7.57
C LEU A 179 -6.05 3.13 7.81
N THR A 180 -4.99 2.36 7.54
CA THR A 180 -3.62 2.88 7.66
C THR A 180 -3.32 3.97 6.61
N HIS A 181 -4.15 4.09 5.56
CA HIS A 181 -4.01 5.15 4.56
C HIS A 181 -4.72 6.46 4.93
N ILE A 182 -5.42 6.53 6.07
CA ILE A 182 -5.94 7.81 6.60
C ILE A 182 -4.80 8.79 6.89
N SER A 183 -3.61 8.30 7.23
CA SER A 183 -2.44 9.15 7.46
C SER A 183 -1.89 9.78 6.18
N HIS A 184 -2.09 9.14 5.01
CA HIS A 184 -1.71 9.73 3.72
C HIS A 184 -2.71 10.79 3.29
N PHE A 185 -3.99 10.54 3.51
CA PHE A 185 -5.06 11.50 3.27
C PHE A 185 -6.26 11.23 4.17
N GLY A 186 -6.80 12.31 4.72
CA GLY A 186 -7.97 12.31 5.58
C GLY A 186 -7.72 13.08 6.86
N LEU A 187 -6.64 12.74 7.56
CA LEU A 187 -6.03 13.60 8.59
C LEU A 187 -4.93 14.44 7.93
N VAL A 188 -5.26 15.69 7.60
CA VAL A 188 -4.42 16.59 6.79
C VAL A 188 -3.73 17.63 7.66
N PHE A 189 -2.52 18.03 7.28
CA PHE A 189 -1.75 19.07 7.95
C PHE A 189 -1.68 20.31 7.07
N ILE A 190 -2.34 21.39 7.48
CA ILE A 190 -2.47 22.62 6.70
C ILE A 190 -2.17 23.80 7.64
N ASN A 191 -1.27 24.69 7.23
CA ASN A 191 -0.92 25.91 7.96
C ASN A 191 -0.60 25.68 9.45
N GLY A 192 0.12 24.61 9.77
CA GLY A 192 0.53 24.29 11.14
C GLY A 192 -0.54 23.61 12.00
N LYS A 193 -1.69 23.24 11.42
CA LYS A 193 -2.80 22.60 12.13
C LYS A 193 -3.22 21.29 11.47
N TRP A 194 -3.67 20.36 12.29
CA TRP A 194 -4.31 19.13 11.84
C TRP A 194 -5.80 19.37 11.64
N ASP A 195 -6.32 18.97 10.49
CA ASP A 195 -7.74 18.99 10.15
C ASP A 195 -8.18 17.60 9.67
N PHE A 196 -9.45 17.26 9.90
CA PHE A 196 -9.99 15.95 9.55
C PHE A 196 -11.19 16.10 8.61
N PHE A 197 -10.95 15.87 7.32
CA PHE A 197 -11.99 15.96 6.31
C PHE A 197 -12.83 14.68 6.28
N THR A 198 -13.87 14.63 7.10
CA THR A 198 -14.62 13.38 7.34
C THR A 198 -15.19 12.77 6.05
N ILE A 199 -15.91 13.55 5.23
CA ILE A 199 -16.51 13.03 3.99
C ILE A 199 -15.43 12.63 2.95
N PRO A 200 -14.43 13.47 2.61
CA PRO A 200 -13.32 13.06 1.76
C PRO A 200 -12.58 11.81 2.28
N THR A 201 -12.39 11.70 3.60
CA THR A 201 -11.73 10.54 4.21
C THR A 201 -12.52 9.27 3.99
N ILE A 202 -13.85 9.29 4.15
CA ILE A 202 -14.69 8.11 3.93
C ILE A 202 -14.56 7.63 2.48
N ILE A 203 -14.58 8.56 1.51
CA ILE A 203 -14.41 8.23 0.09
C ILE A 203 -13.01 7.64 -0.17
N TRP A 204 -11.97 8.26 0.40
CA TRP A 204 -10.60 7.81 0.27
C TRP A 204 -10.38 6.41 0.86
N VAL A 205 -10.81 6.17 2.10
CA VAL A 205 -10.70 4.87 2.77
C VAL A 205 -11.50 3.80 2.03
N THR A 206 -12.71 4.12 1.57
CA THR A 206 -13.51 3.20 0.75
C THR A 206 -12.78 2.86 -0.55
N SER A 207 -12.16 3.85 -1.19
CA SER A 207 -11.38 3.64 -2.42
C SER A 207 -10.14 2.77 -2.17
N MET A 208 -9.39 3.03 -1.09
CA MET A 208 -8.24 2.20 -0.69
C MET A 208 -8.65 0.77 -0.36
N PHE A 209 -9.83 0.58 0.24
CA PHE A 209 -10.39 -0.74 0.48
C PHE A 209 -10.72 -1.46 -0.85
N LEU A 210 -11.38 -0.81 -1.80
CA LEU A 210 -11.68 -1.39 -3.11
C LEU A 210 -10.42 -1.71 -3.91
N VAL A 211 -9.43 -0.82 -3.89
CA VAL A 211 -8.11 -1.03 -4.50
C VAL A 211 -7.38 -2.21 -3.84
N SER A 212 -7.50 -2.38 -2.51
CA SER A 212 -6.99 -3.56 -1.81
C SER A 212 -7.59 -4.87 -2.34
N LEU A 213 -8.91 -4.90 -2.55
CA LEU A 213 -9.59 -6.06 -3.12
C LEU A 213 -9.11 -6.35 -4.56
N LEU A 214 -8.82 -5.30 -5.33
CA LEU A 214 -8.25 -5.43 -6.67
C LEU A 214 -6.88 -6.11 -6.63
N PHE A 215 -5.98 -5.67 -5.75
CA PHE A 215 -4.65 -6.25 -5.58
C PHE A 215 -4.75 -7.73 -5.19
N PHE A 216 -5.62 -8.04 -4.24
CA PHE A 216 -5.87 -9.42 -3.83
C PHE A 216 -6.42 -10.30 -4.96
N THR A 217 -7.27 -9.73 -5.82
CA THR A 217 -7.78 -10.44 -6.99
C THR A 217 -6.64 -10.86 -7.92
N PHE A 218 -5.66 -9.98 -8.17
CA PHE A 218 -4.50 -10.32 -8.99
C PHE A 218 -3.49 -11.23 -8.30
N ARG A 219 -3.40 -11.21 -6.97
CA ARG A 219 -2.72 -12.27 -6.20
C ARG A 219 -3.32 -13.64 -6.50
N LYS A 220 -4.65 -13.76 -6.45
CA LYS A 220 -5.35 -15.02 -6.73
C LYS A 220 -5.25 -15.46 -8.18
N LYS A 221 -5.48 -14.55 -9.13
CA LYS A 221 -5.46 -14.86 -10.57
C LYS A 221 -4.07 -15.24 -11.09
N SER A 222 -3.02 -14.60 -10.58
CA SER A 222 -1.63 -14.94 -10.95
C SER A 222 -1.07 -16.13 -10.16
N GLY A 223 -1.70 -16.50 -9.03
CA GLY A 223 -1.20 -17.51 -8.11
C GLY A 223 0.06 -17.09 -7.34
N SER A 224 0.41 -15.80 -7.35
CA SER A 224 1.63 -15.25 -6.77
C SER A 224 1.39 -13.86 -6.19
N LEU A 225 2.14 -13.48 -5.14
CA LEU A 225 2.14 -12.11 -4.62
C LEU A 225 2.60 -11.10 -5.69
N LEU A 226 3.35 -11.54 -6.70
CA LEU A 226 3.79 -10.68 -7.79
C LEU A 226 2.60 -10.03 -8.53
N GLY A 227 1.46 -10.71 -8.65
CA GLY A 227 0.27 -10.12 -9.27
C GLY A 227 -0.27 -8.90 -8.49
N ALA A 228 -0.29 -8.99 -7.16
CA ALA A 228 -0.66 -7.84 -6.33
C ALA A 228 0.40 -6.73 -6.41
N ILE A 229 1.69 -7.09 -6.31
CA ILE A 229 2.80 -6.13 -6.36
C ILE A 229 2.74 -5.34 -7.66
N ILE A 230 2.60 -6.00 -8.81
CA ILE A 230 2.55 -5.34 -10.12
C ILE A 230 1.30 -4.44 -10.25
N CYS A 231 0.14 -4.88 -9.75
CA CYS A 231 -1.06 -4.06 -9.74
C CYS A 231 -0.87 -2.78 -8.91
N HIS A 232 -0.29 -2.93 -7.73
CA HIS A 232 -0.03 -1.82 -6.82
C HIS A 232 1.06 -0.89 -7.35
N SER A 233 2.16 -1.42 -7.90
CA SER A 233 3.17 -0.61 -8.60
C SER A 233 2.55 0.21 -9.72
N ALA A 234 1.66 -0.38 -10.53
CA ALA A 234 0.92 0.35 -11.55
C ALA A 234 0.00 1.43 -10.98
N PHE A 235 -0.70 1.15 -9.88
CA PHE A 235 -1.52 2.15 -9.19
C PHE A 235 -0.66 3.35 -8.75
N ASN A 236 0.50 3.11 -8.13
CA ASN A 236 1.41 4.17 -7.70
C ASN A 236 2.03 4.95 -8.87
N LEU A 237 2.33 4.26 -9.98
CA LEU A 237 2.78 4.88 -11.22
C LEU A 237 1.71 5.81 -11.78
N GLY A 238 0.46 5.34 -11.87
CA GLY A 238 -0.68 6.14 -12.30
C GLY A 238 -0.88 7.35 -11.39
N MET A 239 -0.70 7.16 -10.08
CA MET A 239 -0.89 8.24 -9.11
C MET A 239 0.17 9.32 -9.31
N THR A 240 1.42 8.89 -9.39
CA THR A 240 2.58 9.76 -9.64
C THR A 240 2.44 10.47 -10.99
N PHE A 241 1.97 9.79 -12.04
CA PHE A 241 1.74 10.39 -13.34
C PHE A 241 0.69 11.51 -13.26
N CYS A 242 -0.44 11.27 -12.60
CA CYS A 242 -1.49 12.29 -12.45
C CYS A 242 -0.97 13.50 -11.67
N ILE A 243 -0.22 13.27 -10.58
CA ILE A 243 0.37 14.34 -9.76
C ILE A 243 1.35 15.20 -10.58
N PHE A 244 2.18 14.58 -11.42
CA PHE A 244 3.16 15.33 -12.20
C PHE A 244 2.54 16.02 -13.40
N TYR A 245 1.64 15.37 -14.14
CA TYR A 245 1.28 15.82 -15.48
C TYR A 245 -0.16 16.29 -15.64
N LEU A 246 -1.04 15.97 -14.69
CA LEU A 246 -2.46 16.35 -14.75
C LEU A 246 -2.85 17.40 -13.71
N LEU A 247 -2.05 17.57 -12.65
CA LEU A 247 -2.10 18.70 -11.71
C LEU A 247 -1.22 19.86 -12.20
#